data_AF-A0A969SW75-F1
#
_entry.id   AF-A0A969SW75-F1
#
_cell.length_a   1.000
_cell.length_b   1.000
_cell.length_c   1.000
_cell.angle_alpha   90.00
_cell.angle_beta   90.00
_cell.angle_gamma   90.00
#
_symmetry.space_group_name_H-M   'P 1'
#
loop_
_entity.id
_entity.type
_entity.pdbx_description
1 polymer ?
#
loop_
_entity_poly.entity_id
_entity_poly.type
_entity_poly.pdbx_seq_one_letter_code
_entity_poly.pdbx_strand_id
1 'polypeptide(L)'
;MRPKPHYCVNPTCPHPADSDSASATVCRHCNSLLLLHDRYRVKRQIGEGGFGKTYLVEDTLNVRLGKPETQKVLKVLLNQSPIAAKLFQREAKVLRQLRHPGIPRVEEECFQFRPGSGTEMLHCLVMEFIEGVDLNSWVNSRSKLRRAVTQAQAIAG
;
A
#
# COMPACT_ATOMS: atom_id res chain seq x y z
N MET A 1 15.94 -13.89 14.62
CA MET A 1 14.89 -12.95 14.17
C MET A 1 13.68 -13.76 13.72
N ARG A 2 12.49 -13.50 14.27
CA ARG A 2 11.27 -14.16 13.76
C ARG A 2 10.98 -13.62 12.35
N PRO A 3 10.63 -14.47 11.37
CA PRO A 3 10.19 -14.01 10.06
C PRO A 3 9.01 -13.04 10.24
N LYS A 4 9.10 -11.83 9.67
CA LYS A 4 7.96 -10.90 9.65
C LYS A 4 6.84 -11.56 8.82
N PRO A 5 5.61 -11.68 9.34
CA PRO A 5 4.50 -12.25 8.58
C PRO A 5 4.24 -11.41 7.32
N HIS A 6 3.83 -12.08 6.24
CA HIS A 6 3.28 -11.42 5.05
C HIS A 6 1.79 -11.15 5.24
N TYR A 7 1.25 -10.29 4.39
CA TYR A 7 -0.16 -9.97 4.36
C TYR A 7 -0.76 -10.32 3.00
N CYS A 8 -1.83 -11.11 2.98
CA CYS A 8 -2.54 -11.45 1.76
C CYS A 8 -3.48 -10.32 1.35
N VAL A 9 -3.33 -9.83 0.11
CA VAL A 9 -4.19 -8.76 -0.44
C VAL A 9 -5.47 -9.28 -1.08
N ASN A 10 -5.68 -10.60 -1.12
CA ASN A 10 -6.91 -11.17 -1.64
C ASN A 10 -8.11 -10.71 -0.77
N PRO A 11 -9.09 -9.97 -1.32
CA PRO A 11 -10.21 -9.44 -0.55
C PRO A 11 -11.10 -10.51 0.09
N THR A 12 -11.08 -11.73 -0.45
CA THR A 12 -11.89 -12.86 0.05
C THR A 12 -11.09 -13.81 0.95
N CYS A 13 -9.84 -13.49 1.27
CA CYS A 13 -9.04 -14.31 2.20
C CYS A 13 -9.65 -14.25 3.61
N PRO A 14 -9.94 -15.39 4.25
CA PRO A 14 -10.50 -15.41 5.61
C PRO A 14 -9.47 -14.96 6.67
N HIS A 15 -8.19 -15.14 6.39
CA HIS A 15 -7.10 -14.82 7.33
C HIS A 15 -5.93 -14.14 6.61
N PRO A 16 -6.07 -12.86 6.24
CA PRO A 16 -5.06 -12.18 5.43
C PRO A 16 -3.75 -11.89 6.18
N ALA A 17 -3.78 -11.83 7.51
CA ALA A 17 -2.57 -11.60 8.34
C ALA A 17 -1.86 -12.89 8.79
N ASP A 18 -2.40 -14.07 8.45
CA ASP A 18 -1.96 -15.37 8.96
C ASP A 18 -1.15 -16.13 7.89
N SER A 19 -0.04 -15.54 7.43
CA SER A 19 0.94 -16.24 6.60
C SER A 19 2.15 -16.64 7.44
N ASP A 20 2.31 -17.95 7.69
CA ASP A 20 3.19 -18.52 8.73
C ASP A 20 4.70 -18.31 8.55
N SER A 21 5.19 -17.85 7.40
CA SER A 21 6.63 -17.82 7.14
C SER A 21 7.08 -16.73 6.17
N ALA A 22 8.22 -16.10 6.47
CA ALA A 22 8.82 -15.05 5.61
C ALA A 22 9.23 -15.57 4.23
N SER A 23 9.33 -16.89 4.06
CA SER A 23 9.63 -17.53 2.78
C SER A 23 8.39 -18.02 2.04
N ALA A 24 7.18 -17.86 2.60
CA ALA A 24 5.96 -18.25 1.91
C ALA A 24 5.76 -17.39 0.65
N THR A 25 5.57 -18.07 -0.49
CA THR A 25 5.31 -17.45 -1.79
C THR A 25 3.80 -17.33 -2.07
N VAL A 26 2.99 -18.18 -1.42
CA VAL A 26 1.53 -18.23 -1.53
C VAL A 26 0.88 -18.19 -0.14
N CYS A 27 -0.32 -17.63 -0.08
CA CYS A 27 -1.15 -17.60 1.10
C CYS A 27 -1.75 -18.99 1.37
N ARG A 28 -1.58 -19.54 2.58
CA ARG A 28 -2.10 -20.88 2.93
C ARG A 28 -3.63 -20.98 2.93
N HIS A 29 -4.34 -19.86 3.01
CA HIS A 29 -5.80 -19.81 3.16
C HIS A 29 -6.56 -19.66 1.85
N CYS A 30 -5.95 -19.04 0.84
CA CYS A 30 -6.62 -18.76 -0.44
C CYS A 30 -5.73 -18.97 -1.67
N ASN A 31 -4.50 -19.49 -1.47
CA ASN A 31 -3.51 -19.76 -2.50
C ASN A 31 -3.10 -18.55 -3.36
N SER A 32 -3.39 -17.33 -2.90
CA SER A 32 -2.96 -16.10 -3.56
C SER A 32 -1.46 -15.89 -3.41
N LEU A 33 -0.78 -15.42 -4.46
CA LEU A 33 0.62 -15.00 -4.35
C LEU A 33 0.78 -13.91 -3.28
N LEU A 34 1.87 -14.01 -2.52
CA LEU A 34 2.26 -13.06 -1.47
C LEU A 34 3.34 -12.07 -1.94
N LEU A 35 4.00 -12.37 -3.06
CA LEU A 35 4.89 -11.46 -3.78
C LEU A 35 4.17 -10.92 -5.01
N LEU A 36 3.88 -9.63 -5.01
CA LEU A 36 3.13 -8.97 -6.08
C LEU A 36 4.09 -8.40 -7.11
N HIS A 37 3.78 -8.62 -8.39
CA HIS A 37 4.59 -8.13 -9.52
C HIS A 37 6.09 -8.51 -9.37
N ASP A 38 6.34 -9.70 -8.81
CA ASP A 38 7.68 -10.25 -8.54
C ASP A 38 8.62 -9.32 -7.74
N ARG A 39 8.06 -8.35 -7.00
CA ARG A 39 8.82 -7.26 -6.38
C ARG A 39 8.29 -6.78 -5.04
N TYR A 40 6.97 -6.71 -4.86
CA TYR A 40 6.38 -6.07 -3.69
C TYR A 40 5.86 -7.10 -2.70
N ARG A 41 6.45 -7.13 -1.51
CA ARG A 41 6.02 -8.00 -0.42
C ARG A 41 5.16 -7.21 0.56
N VAL A 42 3.92 -7.63 0.73
CA VAL A 42 2.95 -6.90 1.54
C VAL A 42 3.12 -7.24 3.02
N LYS A 43 3.19 -6.20 3.87
CA LYS A 43 3.46 -6.35 5.32
C LYS A 43 2.21 -6.26 6.16
N ARG A 44 1.37 -5.25 5.87
CA ARG A 44 0.11 -4.98 6.58
C ARG A 44 -0.71 -3.96 5.82
N GLN A 45 -2.02 -3.97 6.07
CA GLN A 45 -2.89 -2.85 5.70
C GLN A 45 -2.54 -1.62 6.55
N ILE A 46 -2.54 -0.43 5.93
CA ILE A 46 -2.27 0.85 6.61
C ILE A 46 -3.41 1.85 6.46
N GLY A 47 -4.34 1.62 5.53
CA GLY A 47 -5.48 2.49 5.35
C GLY A 47 -6.54 1.86 4.44
N GLU A 48 -7.71 2.48 4.46
CA GLU A 48 -8.85 2.12 3.64
C GLU A 48 -9.67 3.39 3.36
N GLY A 49 -10.11 3.53 2.13
CA GLY A 49 -10.98 4.63 1.71
C GLY A 49 -11.90 4.19 0.59
N GLY A 50 -12.76 5.09 0.12
CA GLY A 50 -13.81 4.76 -0.86
C GLY A 50 -13.32 4.19 -2.20
N PHE A 51 -12.04 4.38 -2.54
CA PHE A 51 -11.45 3.93 -3.81
C PHE A 51 -10.50 2.73 -3.64
N GLY A 52 -10.39 2.13 -2.45
CA GLY A 52 -9.59 0.94 -2.23
C GLY A 52 -8.83 0.92 -0.91
N LYS A 53 -7.93 -0.07 -0.79
CA LYS A 53 -7.11 -0.29 0.40
C LYS A 53 -5.67 0.10 0.14
N THR A 54 -4.99 0.62 1.14
CA THR A 54 -3.55 0.90 1.10
C THR A 54 -2.80 -0.01 2.04
N TYR A 55 -1.65 -0.48 1.58
CA TYR A 55 -0.80 -1.43 2.29
C TYR A 55 0.62 -0.91 2.38
N LEU A 56 1.30 -1.21 3.48
CA LEU A 56 2.75 -1.08 3.59
C LEU A 56 3.38 -2.28 2.90
N VAL A 57 4.31 -2.03 1.98
CA VAL A 57 5.03 -3.07 1.26
C VAL A 57 6.54 -2.86 1.37
N GLU A 58 7.28 -3.97 1.37
CA GLU A 58 8.73 -4.01 1.19
C GLU A 58 9.03 -4.21 -0.31
N ASP A 59 9.83 -3.31 -0.89
CA ASP A 59 10.33 -3.42 -2.26
C ASP A 59 11.61 -4.28 -2.27
N THR A 60 11.51 -5.47 -2.87
CA THR A 60 12.58 -6.46 -2.88
C THR A 60 13.58 -6.24 -4.01
N LEU A 61 13.40 -5.25 -4.90
CA LEU A 61 14.32 -5.01 -6.02
C LEU A 61 15.73 -4.71 -5.52
N ASN A 62 15.85 -3.91 -4.45
CA ASN A 62 17.13 -3.52 -3.86
C ASN A 62 17.91 -4.71 -3.27
N VAL A 63 17.23 -5.75 -2.79
CA VAL A 63 17.86 -6.97 -2.26
C VAL A 63 18.63 -7.69 -3.36
N ARG A 64 18.10 -7.72 -4.59
CA ARG A 64 18.79 -8.31 -5.76
C ARG A 64 20.11 -7.60 -6.07
N LEU A 65 20.26 -6.36 -5.60
CA LEU A 65 21.45 -5.52 -5.76
C LEU A 65 22.30 -5.43 -4.49
N GLY A 66 22.05 -6.28 -3.49
CA GLY A 66 22.79 -6.29 -2.21
C GLY A 66 22.46 -5.15 -1.26
N LYS A 67 21.37 -4.42 -1.49
CA LYS A 67 20.90 -3.30 -0.66
C LYS A 67 19.69 -3.71 0.19
N PRO A 68 19.42 -3.03 1.32
CA PRO A 68 18.25 -3.32 2.14
C PRO A 68 16.94 -3.07 1.38
N GLU A 69 15.88 -3.78 1.77
CA GLU A 69 14.51 -3.53 1.31
C GLU A 69 14.09 -2.10 1.67
N THR A 70 13.36 -1.44 0.77
CA THR A 70 12.80 -0.11 1.02
C THR A 70 11.29 -0.18 1.18
N GLN A 71 10.74 0.64 2.08
CA GLN A 71 9.30 0.70 2.31
C GLN A 71 8.60 1.54 1.24
N LYS A 72 7.44 1.08 0.81
CA LYS A 72 6.55 1.74 -0.15
C LYS A 72 5.10 1.58 0.31
N VAL A 73 4.20 2.35 -0.29
CA VAL A 73 2.75 2.16 -0.15
C VAL A 73 2.21 1.54 -1.42
N LEU A 74 1.42 0.48 -1.28
CA LEU A 74 0.65 -0.11 -2.36
C LEU A 74 -0.82 0.25 -2.20
N LYS A 75 -1.38 1.00 -3.14
CA LYS A 75 -2.83 1.23 -3.24
C LYS A 75 -3.43 0.16 -4.16
N VAL A 76 -4.47 -0.52 -3.68
CA VAL A 76 -5.19 -1.56 -4.42
C VAL A 76 -6.64 -1.15 -4.61
N LEU A 77 -7.05 -1.03 -5.88
CA LEU A 77 -8.43 -0.78 -6.26
C LEU A 77 -9.25 -2.07 -6.13
N LEU A 78 -10.27 -2.04 -5.27
CA LEU A 78 -11.20 -3.15 -5.07
C LEU A 78 -12.45 -3.06 -5.94
N ASN A 79 -12.83 -1.85 -6.35
CA ASN A 79 -14.00 -1.61 -7.19
C ASN A 79 -13.68 -1.95 -8.65
N GLN A 80 -14.37 -2.96 -9.18
CA GLN A 80 -14.17 -3.48 -10.53
C GLN A 80 -14.88 -2.68 -11.64
N SER A 81 -15.61 -1.61 -11.30
CA SER A 81 -16.30 -0.82 -12.31
C SER A 81 -15.31 -0.14 -13.28
N PRO A 82 -15.63 -0.06 -14.58
CA PRO A 82 -14.78 0.62 -15.56
C PRO A 82 -14.53 2.09 -15.21
N ILE A 83 -15.50 2.74 -14.56
CA ILE A 83 -15.37 4.14 -14.11
C ILE A 83 -14.32 4.25 -13.02
N ALA A 84 -14.33 3.36 -12.03
CA ALA A 84 -13.35 3.35 -10.96
C ALA A 84 -11.93 3.09 -11.50
N ALA A 85 -11.76 2.16 -12.44
CA ALA A 85 -10.48 1.92 -13.10
C ALA A 85 -9.96 3.16 -13.85
N LYS A 86 -10.83 3.87 -14.59
CA LYS A 86 -10.48 5.13 -15.26
C LYS A 86 -10.06 6.22 -14.29
N LEU A 87 -10.78 6.38 -13.18
CA LEU A 87 -10.44 7.35 -12.14
C LEU A 87 -9.10 7.03 -11.48
N PHE A 88 -8.85 5.75 -11.19
CA PHE A 88 -7.58 5.28 -10.63
C PHE A 88 -6.39 5.56 -11.55
N GLN A 89 -6.53 5.28 -12.85
CA GLN A 89 -5.49 5.60 -13.84
C GLN A 89 -5.26 7.11 -13.97
N ARG A 90 -6.34 7.90 -13.91
CA ARG A 90 -6.23 9.37 -13.94
C ARG A 90 -5.49 9.90 -12.72
N GLU A 91 -5.79 9.38 -11.52
CA GLU A 91 -5.08 9.72 -10.29
C GLU A 91 -3.58 9.45 -10.42
N ALA A 92 -3.22 8.23 -10.85
CA ALA A 92 -1.82 7.87 -11.06
C ALA A 92 -1.12 8.83 -12.06
N LYS A 93 -1.78 9.16 -13.18
CA LYS A 93 -1.24 10.08 -14.18
C LYS A 93 -1.00 11.48 -13.61
N VAL A 94 -1.94 12.01 -12.83
CA VAL A 94 -1.80 13.33 -12.20
C VAL A 94 -0.65 13.31 -11.19
N LEU A 95 -0.59 12.31 -10.32
CA LEU A 95 0.47 12.20 -9.32
C LEU A 95 1.87 12.09 -9.95
N ARG A 96 2.02 11.38 -11.08
CA ARG A 96 3.29 11.30 -11.82
C ARG A 96 3.81 12.66 -12.32
N GLN A 97 2.90 13.58 -12.62
CA GLN A 97 3.25 14.91 -13.13
C GLN A 97 3.62 15.90 -12.02
N LEU A 98 3.25 15.59 -10.76
CA LEU A 98 3.49 16.46 -9.63
C LEU A 98 4.84 16.12 -8.98
N ARG A 99 5.70 17.13 -8.86
CA ARG A 99 6.98 17.02 -8.16
C ARG A 99 7.06 18.10 -7.08
N HIS A 100 6.68 17.72 -5.87
CA HIS A 100 6.69 18.63 -4.73
C HIS A 100 7.01 17.86 -3.44
N PRO A 101 7.79 18.41 -2.48
CA PRO A 101 8.14 17.72 -1.24
C PRO A 101 6.93 17.27 -0.41
N GLY A 102 5.83 18.01 -0.46
CA GLY A 102 4.57 17.66 0.22
C GLY A 102 3.64 16.71 -0.53
N ILE A 103 4.06 16.16 -1.67
CA ILE A 103 3.26 15.23 -2.49
C ILE A 103 4.06 13.94 -2.67
N PRO A 104 3.56 12.79 -2.19
CA PRO A 104 4.25 11.50 -2.35
C PRO A 104 4.48 11.17 -3.82
N ARG A 105 5.68 10.70 -4.14
CA ARG A 105 5.99 10.20 -5.49
C ARG A 105 5.26 8.88 -5.75
N VAL A 106 4.98 8.61 -7.02
CA VAL A 106 4.42 7.33 -7.46
C VAL A 106 5.35 6.67 -8.47
N GLU A 107 5.32 5.34 -8.52
CA GLU A 107 6.03 4.59 -9.57
C GLU A 107 5.39 4.87 -10.95
N GLU A 108 6.19 4.75 -12.01
CA GLU A 108 5.75 5.07 -13.36
C GLU A 108 4.62 4.13 -13.83
N GLU A 109 4.66 2.86 -13.46
CA GLU A 109 3.72 1.86 -13.95
C GLU A 109 2.73 1.41 -12.87
N CYS A 110 1.44 1.49 -13.18
CA CYS A 110 0.42 0.71 -12.49
C CYS A 110 0.48 -0.73 -13.02
N PHE A 111 0.24 -1.69 -12.15
CA PHE A 111 0.13 -3.10 -12.55
C PHE A 111 -1.21 -3.69 -12.12
N GLN A 112 -1.54 -4.85 -12.68
CA GLN A 112 -2.69 -5.62 -12.26
C GLN A 112 -2.25 -6.93 -11.60
N PHE A 113 -3.05 -7.38 -10.64
CA PHE A 113 -2.79 -8.60 -9.88
C PHE A 113 -4.05 -9.46 -9.77
N ARG A 114 -3.91 -10.77 -9.99
CA ARG A 114 -5.00 -11.73 -9.79
C ARG A 114 -4.83 -12.44 -8.44
N PRO A 115 -5.72 -12.21 -7.46
CA PRO A 115 -5.65 -12.90 -6.19
C PRO A 115 -6.17 -14.34 -6.29
N GLY A 116 -5.34 -15.30 -5.87
CA GLY A 116 -5.71 -16.72 -5.78
C GLY A 116 -6.23 -17.30 -7.11
N SER A 117 -7.27 -18.10 -7.02
CA SER A 117 -7.99 -18.65 -8.18
C SER A 117 -9.14 -17.77 -8.67
N GLY A 118 -9.23 -16.51 -8.22
CA GLY A 118 -10.27 -15.57 -8.65
C GLY A 118 -10.12 -15.19 -10.12
N THR A 119 -11.20 -14.72 -10.74
CA THR A 119 -11.20 -14.24 -12.12
C THR A 119 -10.86 -12.76 -12.23
N GLU A 120 -11.07 -11.99 -11.17
CA GLU A 120 -10.94 -10.54 -11.15
C GLU A 120 -9.48 -10.07 -11.07
N MET A 121 -9.18 -8.97 -11.76
CA MET A 121 -7.87 -8.33 -11.73
C MET A 121 -7.95 -7.07 -10.85
N LEU A 122 -7.15 -7.04 -9.79
CA LEU A 122 -7.01 -5.85 -8.95
C LEU A 122 -6.00 -4.89 -9.56
N HIS A 123 -6.33 -3.61 -9.61
CA HIS A 123 -5.39 -2.58 -10.06
C HIS A 123 -4.55 -2.10 -8.88
N CYS A 124 -3.25 -1.94 -9.13
CA CYS A 124 -2.26 -1.60 -8.13
C CYS A 124 -1.47 -0.36 -8.54
N LEU A 125 -1.26 0.55 -7.59
CA LEU A 125 -0.41 1.74 -7.72
C LEU A 125 0.57 1.76 -6.55
N VAL A 126 1.85 1.90 -6.87
CA VAL A 126 2.93 1.95 -5.86
C VAL A 126 3.36 3.38 -5.67
N MET A 127 3.54 3.76 -4.41
CA MET A 127 3.79 5.12 -3.99
C MET A 127 4.90 5.15 -2.94
N GLU A 128 5.52 6.30 -2.79
CA GLU A 128 6.45 6.61 -1.72
C GLU A 128 5.77 6.42 -0.35
N PHE A 129 6.50 5.81 0.58
CA PHE A 129 6.08 5.75 1.97
C PHE A 129 6.61 6.98 2.70
N ILE A 130 5.70 7.73 3.32
CA ILE A 130 6.04 8.87 4.17
C ILE A 130 5.94 8.39 5.62
N GLU A 131 7.06 8.47 6.34
CA GLU A 131 7.11 8.19 7.76
C GLU A 131 6.44 9.33 8.52
N GLY A 132 5.38 9.02 9.27
CA GLY A 132 4.62 10.03 9.99
C GLY A 132 3.30 9.48 10.55
N VAL A 133 2.57 10.36 11.23
CA VAL A 133 1.19 10.10 11.66
C VAL A 133 0.26 10.90 10.77
N ASP A 134 -0.85 10.31 10.34
CA ASP A 134 -1.83 11.07 9.58
C ASP A 134 -2.38 12.23 10.42
N LEU A 135 -2.75 13.33 9.74
CA LEU A 135 -3.17 14.56 10.39
C LEU A 135 -4.34 14.33 11.36
N ASN A 136 -5.28 13.44 11.03
CA ASN A 136 -6.42 13.17 11.90
C ASN A 136 -5.99 12.47 13.20
N SER A 137 -5.14 11.45 13.11
CA SER A 137 -4.52 10.81 14.27
C SER A 137 -3.72 11.80 15.11
N TRP A 138 -2.94 12.68 14.47
CA TRP A 138 -2.17 13.72 15.13
C TRP A 138 -3.09 14.72 15.84
N VAL A 139 -4.14 15.23 15.19
CA VAL A 139 -5.12 16.15 15.77
C VAL A 139 -5.83 15.50 16.95
N ASN A 140 -6.25 14.23 16.82
CA ASN A 140 -6.93 13.52 17.91
C ASN A 140 -6.01 13.23 19.11
N SER A 141 -4.71 13.03 18.88
CA SER A 141 -3.73 12.93 19.96
C SER A 141 -3.54 14.27 20.70
N ARG A 142 -3.67 15.40 19.98
CA ARG A 142 -3.49 16.77 20.50
C ARG A 142 -4.78 17.46 20.93
N SER A 143 -5.96 17.00 20.55
CA SER A 143 -7.23 17.58 21.00
C SER A 143 -7.45 17.37 22.51
N LYS A 144 -6.74 16.39 23.10
CA LYS A 144 -6.54 16.26 24.55
C LYS A 144 -5.76 17.44 25.19
N LEU A 145 -5.10 18.29 24.39
CA LEU A 145 -4.25 19.43 24.82
C LEU A 145 -4.82 20.83 24.45
N ARG A 146 -6.08 20.94 23.98
CA ARG A 146 -6.82 22.21 23.74
C ARG A 146 -5.99 23.37 23.14
N ARG A 147 -5.29 23.18 22.02
CA ARG A 147 -4.65 24.30 21.26
C ARG A 147 -4.93 24.19 19.77
N ALA A 148 -5.19 25.33 19.14
CA ALA A 148 -5.37 25.45 17.69
C ALA A 148 -4.09 25.03 16.93
N VAL A 149 -4.28 24.41 15.78
CA VAL A 149 -3.21 23.89 14.90
C VAL A 149 -2.92 24.94 13.83
N THR A 150 -1.64 25.26 13.62
CA THR A 150 -1.23 26.21 12.57
C THR A 150 -0.88 25.49 11.25
N GLN A 151 -0.97 26.19 10.12
CA GLN A 151 -0.67 25.63 8.79
C GLN A 151 0.75 25.03 8.70
N ALA A 152 1.74 25.65 9.35
CA ALA A 152 3.11 25.15 9.39
C ALA A 152 3.24 23.79 10.09
N GLN A 153 2.37 23.51 11.08
CA GLN A 153 2.35 22.23 11.80
C GLN A 153 1.68 21.11 11.00
N ALA A 154 0.81 21.45 10.03
CA ALA A 154 0.11 20.49 9.20
C ALA A 154 0.95 19.95 8.02
N ILE A 155 2.00 20.69 7.61
CA ILE A 155 2.84 20.34 6.44
C ILE A 155 4.10 19.56 6.86
N ALA A 156 4.47 19.59 8.14
CA ALA A 156 5.73 19.03 8.65
C ALA A 156 5.59 17.64 9.32
N GLY A 157 4.46 16.96 9.12
CA GLY A 157 4.14 15.67 9.74
C GLY A 157 4.10 14.52 8.76
#